data_AF-A0AAJ0MEU3-F1
#
_entry.id   AF-A0AAJ0MEU3-F1
#
_cell.length_a   1.000
_cell.length_b   1.000
_cell.length_c   1.000
_cell.angle_alpha   90.00
_cell.angle_beta   90.00
_cell.angle_gamma   90.00
#
_symmetry.space_group_name_H-M   'P 1'
#
loop_
_entity.id
_entity.type
_entity.pdbx_description
1 polymer ?
#
loop_
_entity_poly.entity_id
_entity_poly.type
_entity_poly.pdbx_seq_one_letter_code
_entity_poly.pdbx_strand_id
1 'polypeptide(L)'
;MKSKMSRLQDWYKGKSDNEYLRFALGEEHIRDEHIYHCFDYIRQAIMCCGDTTLEKARTVDDKIVRGVDGWDVEHQCRDYDAIYAYGAAYRTNNLTGID
;
A
#
# COMPACT_ATOMS: atom_id res chain seq x y z
N MET A 1 7.41 2.64 -44.52
CA MET A 1 6.62 3.63 -43.76
C MET A 1 6.59 3.17 -42.30
N LYS A 2 6.99 3.99 -41.32
CA LYS A 2 7.05 3.57 -39.91
C LYS A 2 5.64 3.40 -39.32
N SER A 3 5.44 2.38 -38.49
CA SER A 3 4.17 2.16 -37.79
C SER A 3 3.87 3.30 -36.82
N LYS A 4 2.60 3.51 -36.48
CA LYS A 4 2.18 4.52 -35.51
C LYS A 4 2.90 4.35 -34.17
N MET A 5 3.12 3.09 -33.74
CA MET A 5 3.85 2.75 -32.52
C MET A 5 5.34 3.11 -32.61
N SER A 6 5.99 2.83 -33.73
CA SER A 6 7.40 3.18 -33.95
C SER A 6 7.62 4.69 -33.95
N ARG A 7 6.68 5.47 -34.51
CA ARG A 7 6.75 6.94 -34.49
C ARG A 7 6.55 7.52 -33.09
N LEU A 8 5.73 6.87 -32.27
CA LEU A 8 5.52 7.23 -30.88
C LEU A 8 6.78 6.97 -30.05
N GLN A 9 7.41 5.80 -30.23
CA GLN A 9 8.68 5.42 -29.58
C GLN A 9 9.86 6.32 -29.97
N ASP A 10 9.90 6.80 -31.22
CA ASP A 10 10.91 7.75 -31.66
C ASP A 10 10.73 9.14 -31.00
N TRP A 11 9.48 9.58 -30.76
CA TRP A 11 9.19 10.81 -30.02
C TRP A 11 9.59 10.71 -28.54
N TYR A 12 9.46 9.52 -27.93
CA TYR A 12 9.84 9.26 -26.54
C TYR A 12 11.36 9.25 -26.29
N LYS A 13 12.19 8.97 -27.31
CA LYS A 13 13.64 8.76 -27.16
C LYS A 13 14.47 9.99 -26.74
N GLY A 14 13.84 11.13 -26.46
CA GLY A 14 14.51 12.37 -26.04
C GLY A 14 13.72 13.18 -25.01
N LYS A 15 12.75 12.58 -24.32
CA LYS A 15 11.92 13.24 -23.31
C LYS A 15 12.33 12.80 -21.92
N SER A 16 12.33 13.74 -20.97
CA SER A 16 12.52 13.38 -19.55
C SER A 16 11.27 12.71 -19.01
N ASP A 17 11.39 11.87 -17.99
CA ASP A 17 10.24 11.24 -17.32
C ASP A 17 9.19 12.29 -16.88
N ASN A 18 9.63 13.50 -16.52
CA ASN A 18 8.76 14.63 -16.20
C ASN A 18 7.90 15.09 -17.39
N GLU A 19 8.44 15.13 -18.60
CA GLU A 19 7.65 15.48 -19.79
C GLU A 19 6.63 14.40 -20.15
N TYR A 20 6.97 13.12 -19.91
CA TYR A 20 6.02 12.02 -20.06
C TYR A 20 4.86 12.15 -19.08
N LEU A 21 5.16 12.33 -17.79
CA LEU A 21 4.14 12.49 -16.76
C LEU A 21 3.25 13.71 -17.05
N ARG A 22 3.81 14.82 -17.58
CA ARG A 22 3.01 16.04 -17.90
C ARG A 22 2.01 15.79 -18.99
N PHE A 23 2.41 15.04 -20.01
CA PHE A 23 1.55 14.71 -21.12
C PHE A 23 0.51 13.64 -20.75
N ALA A 24 0.92 12.60 -20.02
CA ALA A 24 0.07 11.47 -19.68
C ALA A 24 -0.93 11.79 -18.56
N LEU A 25 -0.54 12.62 -17.60
CA LEU A 25 -1.32 12.93 -16.41
C LEU A 25 -1.82 14.37 -16.39
N GLY A 26 -1.26 15.31 -17.15
CA GLY A 26 -1.64 16.74 -17.13
C GLY A 26 -0.85 17.57 -16.10
N GLU A 27 -0.66 18.88 -16.36
CA GLU A 27 0.12 19.80 -15.52
C GLU A 27 -0.39 19.89 -14.06
N GLU A 28 -1.71 19.75 -13.86
CA GLU A 28 -2.35 19.78 -12.54
C GLU A 28 -1.94 18.58 -11.66
N HIS A 29 -1.64 17.43 -12.28
CA HIS A 29 -1.38 16.17 -11.59
C HIS A 29 0.11 15.91 -11.27
N ILE A 30 1.00 16.89 -11.48
CA ILE A 30 2.45 16.79 -11.14
C ILE A 30 2.83 17.59 -9.90
N ARG A 31 1.89 18.31 -9.31
CA ARG A 31 2.09 18.88 -7.98
C ARG A 31 1.98 17.75 -6.95
N ASP A 32 2.70 17.87 -5.84
CA ASP A 32 2.79 16.89 -4.74
C ASP A 32 1.41 16.31 -4.28
N GLU A 33 0.32 16.99 -4.58
CA GLU A 33 -1.07 16.57 -4.40
C GLU A 33 -1.42 15.19 -5.01
N HIS A 34 -0.86 14.81 -6.17
CA HIS A 34 -1.21 13.54 -6.80
C HIS A 34 -0.70 12.33 -6.00
N ILE A 35 0.54 12.41 -5.50
CA ILE A 35 1.11 11.34 -4.68
C ILE A 35 0.40 11.26 -3.32
N TYR A 36 -0.05 12.38 -2.76
CA TYR A 36 -0.83 12.39 -1.52
C TYR A 36 -2.17 11.67 -1.65
N HIS A 37 -2.90 11.85 -2.75
CA HIS A 37 -4.15 11.11 -2.99
C HIS A 37 -3.90 9.61 -3.14
N CYS A 38 -2.82 9.21 -3.81
CA CYS A 38 -2.42 7.80 -3.90
C CYS A 38 -2.14 7.20 -2.52
N PHE A 39 -1.38 7.91 -1.67
CA PHE A 39 -1.13 7.47 -0.30
C PHE A 39 -2.40 7.42 0.55
N ASP A 40 -3.32 8.36 0.37
CA ASP A 40 -4.60 8.34 1.08
C ASP A 40 -5.46 7.15 0.65
N TYR A 41 -5.48 6.80 -0.65
CA TYR A 41 -6.16 5.58 -1.11
C TYR A 41 -5.55 4.31 -0.52
N ILE A 42 -4.21 4.22 -0.42
CA ILE A 42 -3.53 3.08 0.23
C ILE A 42 -3.89 3.03 1.71
N ARG A 43 -3.89 4.17 2.40
CA ARG A 43 -4.29 4.27 3.81
C ARG A 43 -5.74 3.80 4.00
N GLN A 44 -6.67 4.29 3.19
CA GLN A 44 -8.08 3.87 3.23
C GLN A 44 -8.24 2.37 2.95
N ALA A 45 -7.48 1.81 2.00
CA ALA A 45 -7.48 0.39 1.71
C ALA A 45 -6.98 -0.45 2.89
N ILE A 46 -5.89 -0.01 3.56
CA ILE A 46 -5.37 -0.67 4.77
C ILE A 46 -6.38 -0.59 5.92
N MET A 47 -7.06 0.53 6.10
CA MET A 47 -8.08 0.66 7.15
C MET A 47 -9.30 -0.22 6.88
N CYS A 48 -9.78 -0.25 5.63
CA CYS A 48 -10.93 -1.04 5.22
C CYS A 48 -10.66 -2.56 5.29
N CYS A 49 -9.45 -2.95 4.89
CA CYS A 49 -8.99 -4.34 4.92
C CYS A 49 -8.13 -4.64 6.15
N GLY A 50 -8.26 -3.84 7.21
CA GLY A 50 -7.46 -3.98 8.42
C GLY A 50 -7.70 -5.33 9.08
N ASP A 51 -6.69 -6.18 9.07
CA ASP A 51 -6.79 -7.51 9.66
C ASP A 51 -5.96 -7.60 10.95
N THR A 52 -6.62 -8.02 12.02
CA THR A 52 -6.02 -8.25 13.34
C THR A 52 -5.87 -9.73 13.69
N THR A 53 -6.11 -10.62 12.72
CA THR A 53 -5.98 -12.06 12.90
C THR A 53 -4.52 -12.41 13.20
N LEU A 54 -4.31 -13.10 14.31
CA LEU A 54 -2.98 -13.56 14.70
C LEU A 54 -2.53 -14.69 13.79
N GLU A 55 -1.32 -14.58 13.25
CA GLU A 55 -0.73 -15.67 12.48
C GLU A 55 -0.51 -16.91 13.34
N LYS A 56 -0.74 -18.09 12.75
CA LYS A 56 -0.46 -19.37 13.40
C LYS A 56 1.05 -19.57 13.53
N ALA A 57 1.47 -20.25 14.59
CA ALA A 57 2.86 -20.65 14.72
C ALA A 57 3.22 -21.67 13.62
N ARG A 58 4.39 -21.49 13.01
CA ARG A 58 4.91 -22.39 11.98
C ARG A 58 5.11 -23.81 12.54
N THR A 59 4.74 -24.81 11.75
CA THR A 59 4.97 -26.24 12.07
C THR A 59 6.00 -26.83 11.10
N VAL A 60 7.00 -27.52 11.64
CA VAL A 60 8.01 -28.27 10.88
C VAL A 60 8.10 -29.67 11.48
N ASP A 61 7.92 -30.70 10.67
CA ASP A 61 7.90 -32.11 11.11
C ASP A 61 6.97 -32.34 12.30
N ASP A 62 5.74 -31.83 12.21
CA ASP A 62 4.70 -31.87 13.26
C ASP A 62 5.08 -31.24 14.60
N LYS A 63 6.11 -30.37 14.61
CA LYS A 63 6.54 -29.62 15.80
C LYS A 63 6.38 -28.12 15.58
N ILE A 64 5.80 -27.46 16.58
CA ILE A 64 5.72 -26.01 16.64
C ILE A 64 7.14 -25.45 16.78
N VAL A 65 7.52 -24.56 15.88
CA VAL A 65 8.79 -23.84 15.93
C VAL A 65 8.54 -22.35 16.17
N ARG A 66 9.56 -21.65 16.69
CA ARG A 66 9.47 -20.20 16.90
C ARG A 66 9.55 -19.48 15.56
N GLY A 67 8.40 -19.14 15.00
CA GLY A 67 8.25 -18.39 13.76
C GLY A 67 6.82 -18.45 13.25
N VAL A 68 6.52 -17.61 12.27
CA VAL A 68 5.28 -17.58 11.50
C VAL A 68 5.64 -17.55 10.02
N ASP A 69 4.81 -18.11 9.15
CA ASP A 69 5.05 -18.18 7.70
C ASP A 69 3.93 -17.55 6.85
N GLY A 70 2.88 -17.04 7.51
CA GLY A 70 1.78 -16.33 6.86
C GLY A 70 0.79 -17.21 6.08
N TRP A 71 0.86 -18.55 6.17
CA TRP A 71 -0.03 -19.44 5.43
C TRP A 71 -1.14 -20.06 6.28
N ASP A 72 -2.24 -20.46 5.63
CA ASP A 72 -3.40 -21.13 6.26
C ASP A 72 -4.04 -20.32 7.41
N VAL A 73 -4.01 -18.99 7.32
CA VAL A 73 -4.70 -18.09 8.26
C VAL A 73 -5.97 -17.58 7.57
N GLU A 74 -7.12 -17.80 8.21
CA GLU A 74 -8.38 -17.26 7.71
C GLU A 74 -8.52 -15.81 8.14
N HIS A 75 -8.47 -14.92 7.16
CA HIS A 75 -8.58 -13.47 7.33
C HIS A 75 -10.05 -13.05 7.45
N GLN A 76 -10.38 -12.17 8.41
CA GLN A 76 -11.73 -11.65 8.59
C GLN A 76 -11.74 -10.13 8.56
N CYS A 77 -12.69 -9.53 7.83
CA CYS A 77 -12.90 -8.09 7.84
C CYS A 77 -13.30 -7.61 9.24
N ARG A 78 -12.76 -6.47 9.66
CA ARG A 78 -12.98 -5.90 11.01
C ARG A 78 -13.38 -4.43 10.92
N ASP A 79 -14.06 -4.00 11.98
CA ASP A 79 -14.37 -2.60 12.22
C ASP A 79 -13.09 -1.84 12.60
N TYR A 80 -12.67 -0.91 11.73
CA TYR A 80 -11.46 -0.11 11.96
C TYR A 80 -11.53 0.72 13.24
N ASP A 81 -12.70 1.25 13.60
CA ASP A 81 -12.85 2.10 14.79
C ASP A 81 -12.59 1.27 16.06
N ALA A 82 -13.03 0.02 16.06
CA ALA A 82 -12.75 -0.93 17.14
C ALA A 82 -11.25 -1.28 17.23
N ILE A 83 -10.58 -1.48 16.07
CA ILE A 83 -9.14 -1.72 16.01
C ILE A 83 -8.38 -0.53 16.61
N TYR A 84 -8.71 0.68 16.16
CA TYR A 84 -8.07 1.91 16.61
C TYR A 84 -8.26 2.12 18.12
N ALA A 85 -9.50 1.99 18.60
CA ALA A 85 -9.82 2.16 20.02
C ALA A 85 -9.04 1.19 20.91
N TYR A 86 -8.92 -0.08 20.49
CA TYR A 86 -8.11 -1.06 21.19
C TYR A 86 -6.63 -0.67 21.18
N GLY A 87 -6.05 -0.36 20.02
CA GLY A 87 -4.65 0.06 19.91
C GLY A 87 -4.33 1.29 20.77
N ALA A 88 -5.23 2.27 20.80
CA ALA A 88 -5.10 3.47 21.63
C ALA A 88 -5.15 3.17 23.14
N ALA A 89 -6.03 2.27 23.58
CA ALA A 89 -6.20 1.91 24.98
C ALA A 89 -5.05 1.04 25.54
N TYR A 90 -4.43 0.21 24.69
CA TYR A 90 -3.43 -0.79 25.12
C TYR A 90 -2.01 -0.52 24.60
N ARG A 91 -1.73 0.69 24.11
CA ARG A 91 -0.38 1.10 23.66
C ARG A 91 0.65 1.02 24.79
N THR A 92 1.87 0.59 24.45
CA THR A 92 2.99 0.43 25.40
C THR A 92 3.51 1.78 25.94
N ASN A 93 3.42 2.85 25.15
CA ASN A 93 3.80 4.21 25.55
C ASN A 93 3.03 5.26 24.73
N ASN A 94 3.23 6.54 25.06
CA ASN A 94 2.59 7.67 24.38
C ASN A 94 3.61 8.59 23.69
N LEU A 95 4.65 8.01 23.08
CA LEU A 95 5.68 8.76 22.35
C LEU A 95 5.11 9.22 21.00
N THR A 96 4.55 10.43 20.97
CA THR A 96 4.19 11.20 19.75
C THR A 96 3.37 10.49 18.67
N GLY A 97 2.48 9.55 19.01
CA GLY A 97 1.30 9.30 18.17
C GLY A 97 0.54 7.98 18.37
N ILE A 98 -0.76 8.12 18.68
CA ILE A 98 -1.89 7.55 17.91
C ILE A 98 -2.91 8.71 17.80
N ASP A 99 -2.49 9.79 17.15
CA ASP A 99 -3.20 11.06 16.94
C ASP A 99 -2.44 11.90 15.90
#